data_AF-A0A4R1BHJ4-F1
#
_entry.id   AF-A0A4R1BHJ4-F1
#
_cell.length_a   1.000
_cell.length_b   1.000
_cell.length_c   1.000
_cell.angle_alpha   90.00
_cell.angle_beta   90.00
_cell.angle_gamma   90.00
#
_symmetry.space_group_name_H-M   'P 1'
#
loop_
_entity.id
_entity.type
_entity.pdbx_description
1 polymer ?
#
loop_
_entity_poly.entity_id
_entity_poly.type
_entity_poly.pdbx_seq_one_letter_code
_entity_poly.pdbx_strand_id
1 'polypeptide(L)'
;MAVRDTLEKLVLLQIGAAAITQERVERAINELIEQGRMTREEGRSVAREVLERARQRSTNARTLVDASLQQGMRQVGVPTRQDYEDLLFRVEQLEHRIRLLEDQAAGSRPEPPTPPPGGPERPPTGP
;
A
#
# COMPACT_ATOMS: atom_id res chain seq x y z
N MET A 1 -4.80 -38.78 -12.88
CA MET A 1 -5.11 -38.32 -14.25
C MET A 1 -6.08 -37.14 -14.31
N ALA A 2 -6.93 -36.87 -13.31
CA ALA A 2 -7.91 -35.77 -13.38
C ALA A 2 -7.31 -34.34 -13.41
N VAL A 3 -6.16 -34.11 -12.76
CA VAL A 3 -5.59 -32.76 -12.58
C VAL A 3 -5.20 -32.08 -13.90
N ARG A 4 -4.68 -32.85 -14.89
CA ARG A 4 -4.28 -32.30 -16.19
C ARG A 4 -5.50 -31.83 -17.01
N ASP A 5 -6.56 -32.63 -17.01
CA ASP A 5 -7.79 -32.34 -17.74
C ASP A 5 -8.53 -31.12 -17.16
N THR A 6 -8.52 -30.95 -15.83
CA THR A 6 -9.00 -29.72 -15.19
C THR A 6 -8.16 -28.49 -15.50
N LEU A 7 -6.84 -28.65 -15.64
CA LEU A 7 -5.93 -27.52 -15.94
C LEU A 7 -6.11 -27.03 -17.38
N GLU A 8 -6.22 -27.94 -18.35
CA GLU A 8 -6.54 -27.60 -19.75
C GLU A 8 -7.88 -26.87 -19.85
N LYS A 9 -8.91 -27.37 -19.15
CA LYS A 9 -10.23 -26.72 -19.10
C LYS A 9 -10.16 -25.33 -18.45
N LEU A 10 -9.35 -25.15 -17.41
CA LEU A 10 -9.13 -23.86 -16.75
C LEU A 10 -8.46 -22.85 -17.69
N VAL A 11 -7.47 -23.28 -18.47
CA VAL A 11 -6.79 -22.43 -19.45
C VAL A 11 -7.73 -22.04 -20.58
N LEU A 12 -8.49 -22.99 -21.13
CA LEU A 12 -9.50 -22.72 -22.16
C LEU A 12 -10.61 -21.78 -21.64
N LEU A 13 -11.04 -21.96 -20.40
CA LEU A 13 -12.02 -21.08 -19.75
C LEU A 13 -11.45 -19.67 -19.53
N GLN A 14 -10.18 -19.54 -19.13
CA GLN A 14 -9.50 -18.25 -19.03
C GLN A 14 -9.42 -17.54 -20.38
N ILE A 15 -9.06 -18.26 -21.44
CA ILE A 15 -9.01 -17.71 -22.80
C ILE A 15 -10.42 -17.28 -23.24
N GLY A 16 -11.44 -18.09 -22.96
CA GLY A 16 -12.84 -17.76 -23.25
C GLY A 16 -13.35 -16.56 -22.45
N ALA A 17 -12.98 -16.45 -21.16
CA ALA A 17 -13.36 -15.34 -20.30
C ALA A 17 -12.66 -14.04 -20.69
N ALA A 18 -11.40 -14.10 -21.12
CA ALA A 18 -10.66 -12.95 -21.64
C ALA A 18 -11.14 -12.50 -23.03
N ALA A 19 -11.74 -13.41 -23.82
CA ALA A 19 -12.28 -13.11 -25.15
C ALA A 19 -13.67 -12.47 -25.14
N ILE A 20 -14.33 -12.35 -23.98
CA ILE A 20 -15.58 -11.59 -23.84
C ILE A 20 -15.25 -10.10 -23.90
N THR A 21 -15.35 -9.52 -25.10
CA THR A 21 -15.26 -8.06 -25.33
C THR A 21 -16.64 -7.47 -25.56
N GLN A 22 -16.74 -6.15 -25.43
CA GLN A 22 -17.97 -5.41 -25.73
C GLN A 22 -18.44 -5.68 -27.17
N GLU A 23 -17.55 -5.71 -28.16
CA GLU A 23 -17.96 -6.01 -29.55
C GLU A 23 -18.47 -7.44 -29.74
N ARG A 24 -18.06 -8.39 -28.89
CA ARG A 24 -18.55 -9.77 -28.95
C ARG A 24 -19.97 -9.87 -28.39
N VAL A 25 -20.24 -9.15 -27.31
CA VAL A 25 -21.57 -9.06 -26.69
C VAL A 25 -22.54 -8.34 -27.62
N GLU A 26 -22.15 -7.21 -28.21
CA GLU A 26 -22.99 -6.47 -29.15
C GLU A 26 -23.32 -7.29 -30.41
N ARG A 27 -22.36 -8.04 -30.95
CA ARG A 27 -22.61 -8.96 -32.07
C ARG A 27 -23.62 -10.05 -31.72
N ALA A 28 -23.46 -10.72 -30.57
CA ALA A 28 -24.40 -11.76 -30.14
C ALA A 28 -25.83 -11.22 -29.95
N ILE A 29 -25.94 -9.99 -29.41
CA ILE A 29 -27.22 -9.30 -29.24
C ILE A 29 -27.84 -8.96 -30.60
N ASN A 30 -27.06 -8.48 -31.57
CA ASN A 30 -27.54 -8.16 -32.91
C ASN A 30 -27.98 -9.42 -33.67
N GLU A 31 -27.24 -10.52 -33.58
CA GLU A 31 -27.62 -11.81 -34.18
C GLU A 31 -28.98 -12.30 -33.63
N LEU A 32 -29.22 -12.16 -32.33
CA LEU A 32 -30.49 -12.50 -31.70
C LEU A 32 -31.65 -11.62 -32.18
N ILE A 33 -31.38 -10.34 -32.48
CA ILE A 33 -32.39 -9.42 -33.02
C ILE A 33 -32.71 -9.79 -34.48
N GLU A 34 -31.69 -10.08 -35.29
CA GLU A 34 -31.85 -10.47 -36.70
C GLU A 34 -32.61 -11.79 -36.85
N GLN A 35 -32.41 -12.72 -35.93
CA GLN A 35 -33.15 -13.98 -35.86
C GLN A 35 -34.61 -13.81 -35.38
N GLY A 36 -35.05 -12.59 -35.05
CA GLY A 36 -36.38 -12.30 -34.50
C GLY A 36 -36.59 -12.88 -33.09
N ARG A 37 -35.53 -13.32 -32.42
CA ARG A 37 -35.58 -13.92 -31.08
C ARG A 37 -35.60 -12.88 -29.96
N MET A 38 -35.32 -11.62 -30.29
CA MET A 38 -35.24 -10.53 -29.35
C MET A 38 -35.56 -9.22 -30.06
N THR A 39 -36.24 -8.30 -29.37
CA THR A 39 -36.46 -6.94 -29.89
C THR A 39 -35.24 -6.05 -29.66
N ARG A 40 -35.14 -4.96 -30.41
CA ARG A 40 -34.04 -3.99 -30.27
C ARG A 40 -34.04 -3.29 -28.90
N GLU A 41 -35.20 -3.17 -28.25
CA GLU A 41 -35.30 -2.64 -26.88
C GLU A 41 -34.79 -3.63 -25.83
N GLU A 42 -35.17 -4.90 -25.93
CA GLU A 42 -34.68 -5.95 -25.05
C GLU A 42 -33.17 -6.11 -25.16
N GLY A 43 -32.61 -6.09 -26.38
CA GLY A 43 -31.17 -6.16 -26.58
C GLY A 43 -30.40 -5.03 -25.92
N ARG A 44 -30.93 -3.80 -25.96
CA ARG A 44 -30.33 -2.65 -25.25
C ARG A 44 -30.44 -2.76 -23.73
N SER A 45 -31.46 -3.44 -23.22
CA SER A 45 -31.61 -3.71 -21.80
C SER A 45 -30.57 -4.72 -21.33
N VAL A 46 -30.43 -5.84 -22.06
CA VAL A 46 -29.45 -6.89 -21.78
C VAL A 46 -28.01 -6.36 -21.85
N ALA A 47 -27.68 -5.56 -22.88
CA ALA A 47 -26.36 -4.94 -22.99
C ALA A 47 -26.02 -4.08 -21.77
N ARG A 48 -26.97 -3.25 -21.31
CA ARG A 48 -26.80 -2.41 -20.13
C ARG A 48 -26.63 -3.22 -18.86
N GLU A 49 -27.43 -4.27 -18.68
CA GLU A 49 -27.35 -5.15 -17.52
C GLU A 49 -26.00 -5.89 -17.45
N VAL A 50 -25.50 -6.38 -18.59
CA VAL A 50 -24.17 -7.01 -18.68
C VAL A 50 -23.07 -6.01 -18.32
N LEU A 51 -23.15 -4.78 -18.82
CA LEU A 51 -22.16 -3.75 -18.53
C LEU A 51 -22.16 -3.35 -17.05
N GLU A 52 -23.32 -3.14 -16.46
CA GLU A 52 -23.46 -2.82 -15.03
C GLU A 52 -22.96 -3.96 -14.14
N ARG A 53 -23.32 -5.22 -14.46
CA ARG A 53 -22.79 -6.38 -13.74
C ARG A 53 -21.28 -6.50 -13.86
N ALA A 54 -20.72 -6.22 -15.04
CA ALA A 54 -19.27 -6.23 -15.25
C ALA A 54 -18.57 -5.18 -14.39
N ARG A 55 -19.11 -3.95 -14.36
CA ARG A 55 -18.60 -2.87 -13.49
C ARG A 55 -18.65 -3.28 -12.02
N GLN A 56 -19.81 -3.72 -11.53
CA GLN A 56 -19.99 -4.14 -10.14
C GLN A 56 -19.00 -5.24 -9.74
N ARG A 57 -18.84 -6.26 -10.60
CA ARG A 57 -17.89 -7.36 -10.37
C ARG A 57 -16.45 -6.89 -10.38
N SER A 58 -16.07 -5.98 -11.28
CA SER A 58 -14.70 -5.45 -11.35
C SER A 58 -14.30 -4.71 -10.07
N THR A 59 -15.20 -3.90 -9.50
CA THR A 59 -14.94 -3.12 -8.29
C THR A 59 -14.77 -4.05 -7.08
N ASN A 60 -15.71 -4.98 -6.90
CA ASN A 60 -15.66 -5.96 -5.82
C ASN A 60 -14.42 -6.88 -5.93
N ALA A 61 -14.08 -7.31 -7.14
CA ALA A 61 -12.90 -8.12 -7.38
C ALA A 61 -11.61 -7.38 -7.04
N ARG A 62 -11.48 -6.08 -7.40
CA ARG A 62 -10.33 -5.26 -7.01
C ARG A 62 -10.19 -5.16 -5.49
N THR A 63 -11.28 -4.86 -4.78
CA THR A 63 -11.24 -4.76 -3.31
C THR A 63 -10.83 -6.07 -2.65
N LEU A 64 -11.34 -7.21 -3.14
CA LEU A 64 -10.99 -8.53 -2.62
C LEU A 64 -9.53 -8.89 -2.91
N VAL A 65 -9.04 -8.57 -4.11
CA VAL A 65 -7.65 -8.78 -4.50
C VAL A 65 -6.72 -7.91 -3.65
N ASP A 66 -7.02 -6.63 -3.49
CA ASP A 66 -6.22 -5.71 -2.67
C ASP A 66 -6.16 -6.16 -1.20
N ALA A 67 -7.30 -6.57 -0.63
CA ALA A 67 -7.35 -7.09 0.74
C ALA A 67 -6.56 -8.39 0.88
N SER A 68 -6.67 -9.31 -0.08
CA SER A 68 -5.94 -10.58 -0.09
C SER A 68 -4.45 -10.38 -0.28
N LEU A 69 -4.05 -9.45 -1.15
CA LEU A 69 -2.65 -9.09 -1.37
C LEU A 69 -2.04 -8.42 -0.13
N GLN A 70 -2.74 -7.47 0.50
CA GLN A 70 -2.27 -6.87 1.77
C GLN A 70 -2.14 -7.93 2.87
N GLN A 71 -3.10 -8.85 2.98
CA GLN A 71 -3.04 -9.93 3.97
C GLN A 71 -1.90 -10.92 3.68
N GLY A 72 -1.69 -11.27 2.41
CA GLY A 72 -0.58 -12.13 1.98
C GLY A 72 0.78 -11.47 2.21
N MET A 73 0.93 -10.18 1.88
CA MET A 73 2.17 -9.43 2.12
C MET A 73 2.52 -9.38 3.61
N ARG A 74 1.53 -9.16 4.48
CA ARG A 74 1.71 -9.24 5.95
C ARG A 74 2.13 -10.63 6.42
N GLN A 75 1.58 -11.70 5.85
CA GLN A 75 1.94 -13.08 6.22
C GLN A 75 3.32 -13.52 5.75
N VAL A 76 3.81 -12.99 4.62
CA VAL A 76 5.15 -13.28 4.08
C VAL A 76 6.23 -12.39 4.73
N GLY A 77 5.84 -11.51 5.66
CA GLY A 77 6.76 -10.66 6.42
C GLY A 77 7.31 -9.48 5.61
N VAL A 78 6.63 -9.09 4.52
CA VAL A 78 6.99 -7.90 3.74
C VAL A 78 6.33 -6.70 4.41
N PRO A 79 7.11 -5.77 5.02
CA PRO A 79 6.56 -4.58 5.65
C PRO A 79 5.90 -3.70 4.59
N THR A 80 4.73 -3.15 4.93
CA THR A 80 4.09 -2.14 4.09
C THR A 80 4.80 -0.79 4.26
N ARG A 81 4.54 0.15 3.34
CA ARG A 81 5.06 1.51 3.45
C ARG A 81 4.62 2.20 4.75
N GLN A 82 3.40 1.92 5.21
CA GLN A 82 2.87 2.44 6.45
C GLN A 82 3.65 1.92 7.66
N ASP A 83 4.00 0.62 7.68
CA ASP A 83 4.83 0.04 8.75
C ASP A 83 6.21 0.71 8.83
N TYR A 84 6.77 1.11 7.68
CA TYR A 84 8.03 1.85 7.62
C TYR A 84 7.91 3.28 8.16
N GLU A 85 6.85 3.99 7.81
CA GLU A 85 6.58 5.35 8.31
C GLU A 85 6.34 5.35 9.82
N ASP A 86 5.60 4.36 10.35
CA ASP A 86 5.39 4.16 11.79
C ASP A 86 6.71 3.87 12.53
N LEU A 87 7.61 3.10 11.92
CA LEU A 87 8.92 2.81 12.48
C LEU A 87 9.80 4.06 12.50
N LEU A 88 9.80 4.85 11.42
CA LEU A 88 10.54 6.11 11.32
C LEU A 88 10.12 7.09 12.41
N PHE A 89 8.81 7.28 12.60
CA PHE A 89 8.28 8.16 13.64
C PHE A 89 8.67 7.70 15.06
N ARG A 90 8.72 6.38 15.31
CA ARG A 90 9.22 5.84 16.58
C ARG A 90 10.70 6.11 16.79
N VAL A 91 11.51 6.00 15.74
CA VAL A 91 12.95 6.32 15.81
C VAL A 91 13.17 7.78 16.13
N GLU A 92 12.49 8.71 15.44
CA GLU A 92 12.60 10.15 15.69
C GLU A 92 12.25 10.52 17.14
N GLN A 93 11.19 9.93 17.69
CA GLN A 93 10.81 10.13 19.09
C GLN A 93 11.86 9.59 20.07
N LEU A 94 12.46 8.44 19.77
CA LEU A 94 13.53 7.89 20.60
C LEU A 94 14.77 8.80 20.56
N GLU A 95 15.17 9.26 19.38
CA GLU A 95 16.29 10.21 19.22
C GLU A 95 16.02 11.52 19.95
N HIS A 96 14.78 12.03 19.93
CA HIS A 96 14.42 13.22 20.68
C HIS A 96 14.52 13.01 22.19
N ARG A 97 14.01 11.87 22.69
CA ARG A 97 14.09 11.52 24.12
C ARG A 97 15.53 11.33 24.58
N ILE A 98 16.38 10.70 23.76
CA ILE A 98 17.80 10.52 24.07
C ILE A 98 18.47 11.89 24.21
N ARG A 99 18.26 12.81 23.25
CA ARG A 99 18.80 14.18 23.33
C ARG A 99 18.38 14.90 24.62
N LEU A 100 17.10 14.84 24.98
CA LEU A 100 16.61 15.45 26.23
C LEU A 100 17.25 14.87 27.49
N LEU A 101 17.59 13.58 27.49
CA LEU A 101 18.27 12.93 28.60
C LEU A 101 19.77 13.28 28.65
N GLU A 102 20.42 13.36 27.49
CA GLU A 102 21.82 13.80 27.37
C GLU A 102 21.98 15.25 27.84
N ASP A 103 21.06 16.14 27.48
CA ASP A 103 21.06 17.54 27.90
C ASP A 103 20.87 17.68 29.42
N GLN A 104 20.01 16.86 30.03
CA GLN A 104 19.84 16.80 31.49
C GLN A 104 21.08 16.24 32.21
N ALA A 105 21.73 15.22 31.63
CA ALA A 105 22.97 14.67 32.15
C ALA A 105 24.13 15.68 32.07
N ALA A 106 24.20 16.48 31.01
CA ALA A 106 25.17 17.55 30.84
C ALA A 106 24.94 18.70 31.84
N GLY A 107 23.69 19.05 32.12
CA GLY A 107 23.32 20.06 33.13
C GLY A 107 23.54 19.62 34.59
N SER A 108 23.75 18.32 34.83
CA SER A 108 23.97 17.76 36.17
C SER A 108 25.44 17.73 36.61
N ARG A 109 26.37 18.16 35.76
CA ARG A 109 27.80 18.21 36.11
C ARG A 109 28.06 19.48 36.94
N PRO A 110 28.38 19.38 38.24
CA PRO A 110 28.71 20.57 39.03
C PRO A 110 29.92 21.26 38.40
N GLU A 111 29.78 22.56 38.16
CA GLU A 111 30.84 23.44 37.66
C GLU A 111 32.09 23.24 38.53
N PRO A 112 33.28 22.97 37.95
CA PRO A 112 34.49 22.84 38.75
C PRO A 112 34.71 24.14 39.54
N PRO A 113 35.10 24.08 40.82
CA PRO A 113 35.22 25.26 41.66
C PRO A 113 36.16 26.27 40.98
N THR A 114 35.66 27.49 40.82
CA THR A 114 36.41 28.60 40.23
C THR A 114 37.69 28.79 41.05
N PRO A 115 38.90 28.80 40.43
CA PRO A 115 40.13 29.04 41.17
C PRO A 115 40.04 30.43 41.83
N PRO A 116 40.52 30.58 43.08
CA PRO A 116 40.42 31.83 43.81
C PRO A 116 41.14 32.95 43.04
N PRO A 117 40.64 34.20 43.09
CA PRO A 117 41.24 35.32 42.39
C PRO A 117 42.71 35.45 42.82
N GLY A 118 43.59 35.51 41.82
CA GLY A 118 45.03 35.62 42.00
C GLY A 118 45.37 36.73 42.99
N GLY A 119 46.15 36.38 44.00
CA GLY A 119 46.73 37.35 44.92
C GLY A 119 47.58 38.39 44.16
N PRO A 120 47.77 39.59 44.74
CA PRO A 120 48.31 40.75 44.04
C PRO A 120 49.65 40.43 43.35
N GLU A 121 49.70 40.71 42.04
CA GLU A 121 50.92 40.66 41.23
C GLU A 121 52.02 41.47 41.94
N ARG A 122 53.14 40.82 42.23
CA ARG A 122 54.32 41.53 42.74
C ARG A 122 55.00 42.24 41.56
N PRO A 123 55.36 43.53 41.71
CA PRO A 123 55.91 44.31 40.62
C PRO A 123 57.30 43.81 40.20
N PRO A 124 57.71 44.06 38.95
CA PRO A 124 58.97 43.53 38.41
C PRO A 124 60.17 44.20 39.08
N THR A 125 61.09 43.40 39.59
CA THR A 125 62.41 43.89 40.03
C THR A 125 63.41 43.53 38.94
N GLY A 126 63.78 44.52 38.12
CA GLY A 126 65.00 44.49 37.28
C GLY A 126 66.26 44.48 38.15
N PRO A 127 67.47 44.40 37.58
CA PRO A 127 67.94 45.24 36.46
C PRO A 127 68.07 44.55 35.11
#